data_AF-A0A285TH47-F1
#
_entry.id   AF-A0A285TH47-F1
#
_cell.length_a   1.000
_cell.length_b   1.000
_cell.length_c   1.000
_cell.angle_alpha   90.00
_cell.angle_beta   90.00
_cell.angle_gamma   90.00
#
_symmetry.space_group_name_H-M   'P 1'
#
loop_
_entity.id
_entity.type
_entity.pdbx_description
1 polymer ?
#
loop_
_entity_poly.entity_id
_entity_poly.type
_entity_poly.pdbx_seq_one_letter_code
_entity_poly.pdbx_strand_id
1 'polypeptide(L)'
;MDIKKVSTSKNVHAILKIAYPHLFGERRIPLALGITAAIKSRHPELKSRPLRWFMHWWTSGISYHQGILEDGAVRTDLDGNTSGEVTDENRAHARERLEYISSRFSEAKEEDLKRKLRSNLPAQNEFQELSRVLHQSDPETPLSDDVSQVLLARLRHHPSAAAKIGCGVKSFVVDEKFLGKFKTFAVIRTDGTRDTFSIRRCYPRTAPRKQTK
;
A
#
# COMPACT_ATOMS: atom_id res chain seq x y z
N MET A 1 -26.72 -7.07 -29.79
CA MET A 1 -26.17 -5.80 -29.28
C MET A 1 -25.33 -5.18 -30.39
N ASP A 2 -25.76 -4.02 -30.91
CA ASP A 2 -25.07 -3.32 -32.00
C ASP A 2 -23.69 -2.79 -31.55
N ILE A 3 -22.64 -3.32 -32.17
CA ILE A 3 -21.22 -3.01 -31.89
C ILE A 3 -20.86 -1.55 -32.31
N LYS A 4 -21.77 -0.83 -32.99
CA LYS A 4 -21.48 0.44 -33.67
C LYS A 4 -21.47 1.70 -32.80
N LYS A 5 -21.64 1.61 -31.47
CA LYS A 5 -21.81 2.81 -30.62
C LYS A 5 -20.98 2.89 -29.34
N VAL A 6 -19.78 2.30 -29.32
CA VAL A 6 -18.87 2.44 -28.17
C VAL A 6 -17.51 2.97 -28.63
N SER A 7 -17.07 4.09 -28.05
CA SER A 7 -15.81 4.77 -28.36
C SER A 7 -14.63 3.79 -28.46
N THR A 8 -14.09 3.64 -29.67
CA THR A 8 -13.08 2.64 -30.10
C THR A 8 -11.72 2.77 -29.39
N SER A 9 -11.46 3.86 -28.66
CA SER A 9 -10.25 4.02 -27.84
C SER A 9 -10.37 3.47 -26.42
N LYS A 10 -11.58 3.34 -25.87
CA LYS A 10 -11.82 2.91 -24.48
C LYS A 10 -12.23 1.43 -24.36
N ASN A 11 -12.41 0.72 -25.48
CA ASN A 11 -13.05 -0.60 -25.47
C ASN A 11 -12.29 -1.70 -26.22
N VAL A 12 -11.04 -1.49 -26.63
CA VAL A 12 -10.22 -2.55 -27.26
C VAL A 12 -10.23 -3.81 -26.40
N HIS A 13 -10.03 -3.66 -25.08
CA HIS A 13 -10.08 -4.76 -24.13
C HIS A 13 -11.42 -5.51 -24.18
N ALA A 14 -12.54 -4.79 -24.03
CA ALA A 14 -13.86 -5.41 -24.01
C ALA A 14 -14.19 -6.09 -25.35
N ILE A 15 -13.88 -5.43 -26.47
CA ILE A 15 -14.10 -5.95 -27.81
C ILE A 15 -13.32 -7.25 -28.01
N LEU A 16 -12.02 -7.27 -27.70
CA LEU A 16 -11.19 -8.46 -27.90
C LEU A 16 -11.58 -9.61 -26.98
N LYS A 17 -11.96 -9.33 -25.72
CA LYS A 17 -12.46 -10.36 -24.80
C LYS A 17 -13.77 -10.99 -25.27
N ILE A 18 -14.67 -10.20 -25.82
CA ILE A 18 -15.97 -10.69 -26.33
C ILE A 18 -15.79 -11.41 -27.67
N ALA A 19 -14.97 -10.86 -28.57
CA ALA A 19 -14.78 -11.40 -29.91
C ALA A 19 -13.91 -12.67 -29.92
N TYR A 20 -12.89 -12.73 -29.05
CA TYR A 20 -11.95 -13.86 -28.98
C TYR A 20 -11.76 -14.33 -27.53
N PRO A 21 -12.81 -14.85 -26.88
CA PRO A 21 -12.75 -15.30 -25.48
C PRO A 21 -11.75 -16.43 -25.26
N HIS A 22 -11.48 -17.25 -26.29
CA HIS A 22 -10.49 -18.32 -26.25
C HIS A 22 -9.04 -17.81 -26.21
N LEU A 23 -8.77 -16.60 -26.75
CA LEU A 23 -7.44 -15.97 -26.68
C LEU A 23 -7.30 -15.01 -25.49
N PHE A 24 -8.35 -14.23 -25.20
CA PHE A 24 -8.34 -13.14 -24.24
C PHE A 24 -9.17 -13.42 -22.98
N GLY A 25 -9.22 -14.69 -22.57
CA GLY A 25 -9.95 -15.16 -21.39
C GLY A 25 -9.26 -14.85 -20.04
N GLU A 26 -9.62 -15.59 -19.01
CA GLU A 26 -8.95 -15.51 -17.70
C GLU A 26 -7.53 -16.06 -17.78
N ARG A 27 -7.39 -17.19 -18.47
CA ARG A 27 -6.12 -17.80 -18.78
C ARG A 27 -5.50 -17.12 -20.00
N ARG A 28 -4.25 -16.68 -19.86
CA ARG A 28 -3.48 -16.14 -20.99
C ARG A 28 -2.71 -17.27 -21.65
N ILE A 29 -2.87 -17.42 -22.96
CA ILE A 29 -2.21 -18.46 -23.77
C ILE A 29 -1.24 -17.83 -24.78
N PRO A 30 -0.28 -18.58 -25.33
CA PRO A 30 0.64 -18.07 -26.34
C PRO A 30 -0.11 -17.65 -27.59
N LEU A 31 0.08 -16.40 -28.03
CA LEU A 31 -0.57 -15.90 -29.24
C LEU A 31 0.27 -16.19 -30.49
N ALA A 32 -0.39 -16.36 -31.64
CA ALA A 32 0.27 -16.47 -32.93
C ALA A 32 1.17 -15.26 -33.23
N LEU A 33 2.26 -15.49 -33.97
CA LEU A 33 3.08 -14.40 -34.46
C LEU A 33 2.27 -13.57 -35.47
N GLY A 34 2.38 -12.24 -35.38
CA GLY A 34 1.59 -11.34 -36.23
C GLY A 34 0.10 -11.21 -35.84
N ILE A 35 -0.33 -11.75 -34.69
CA ILE A 35 -1.73 -11.68 -34.23
C ILE A 35 -2.29 -10.24 -34.25
N THR A 36 -1.48 -9.23 -33.92
CA THR A 36 -1.90 -7.81 -33.95
C THR A 36 -2.31 -7.35 -35.35
N ALA A 37 -1.60 -7.80 -36.39
CA ALA A 37 -1.93 -7.48 -37.77
C ALA A 37 -3.19 -8.21 -38.21
N ALA A 38 -3.34 -9.48 -37.81
CA ALA A 38 -4.56 -10.26 -38.05
C ALA A 38 -5.79 -9.59 -37.39
N ILE A 39 -5.65 -9.12 -36.13
CA ILE A 39 -6.70 -8.37 -35.41
C ILE A 39 -7.04 -7.10 -36.18
N LYS A 40 -6.03 -6.35 -36.61
CA LYS A 40 -6.24 -5.10 -37.33
C LYS A 40 -6.91 -5.29 -38.70
N SER A 41 -6.67 -6.43 -39.34
CA SER A 41 -7.32 -6.82 -40.59
C SER A 41 -8.81 -7.14 -40.39
N ARG A 42 -9.16 -7.92 -39.35
CA ARG A 42 -10.57 -8.27 -39.03
C ARG A 42 -11.34 -7.13 -38.38
N HIS A 43 -10.63 -6.27 -37.66
CA HIS A 43 -11.18 -5.13 -36.91
C HIS A 43 -10.52 -3.81 -37.35
N PRO A 44 -10.74 -3.36 -38.60
CA PRO A 44 -10.16 -2.13 -39.11
C PRO A 44 -10.59 -0.90 -38.31
N GLU A 45 -11.74 -0.95 -37.63
CA GLU A 45 -12.25 0.09 -36.74
C GLU A 45 -11.40 0.32 -35.48
N LEU A 46 -10.60 -0.66 -35.03
CA LEU A 46 -9.79 -0.52 -33.83
C LEU A 46 -8.60 0.41 -34.08
N LYS A 47 -8.42 1.42 -33.23
CA LYS A 47 -7.28 2.34 -33.36
C LYS A 47 -5.97 1.63 -33.01
N SER A 48 -4.96 1.79 -33.85
CA SER A 48 -3.68 1.06 -33.74
C SER A 48 -2.94 1.32 -32.43
N ARG A 49 -2.98 2.56 -31.90
CA ARG A 49 -2.29 2.92 -30.66
C ARG A 49 -2.91 2.23 -29.42
N PRO A 50 -4.23 2.32 -29.16
CA PRO A 50 -4.91 1.53 -28.14
C PRO A 50 -4.70 0.02 -28.28
N LEU A 51 -4.75 -0.52 -29.51
CA LEU A 51 -4.50 -1.94 -29.77
C LEU A 51 -3.08 -2.35 -29.37
N ARG A 52 -2.06 -1.59 -29.78
CA ARG A 52 -0.66 -1.86 -29.42
C ARG A 52 -0.44 -1.83 -27.92
N TRP A 53 -1.06 -0.86 -27.23
CA TRP A 53 -0.97 -0.74 -25.78
C TRP A 53 -1.61 -1.93 -25.07
N PHE A 54 -2.81 -2.34 -25.51
CA PHE A 54 -3.48 -3.54 -25.00
C PHE A 54 -2.62 -4.79 -25.20
N MET A 55 -2.08 -4.99 -26.41
CA MET A 55 -1.25 -6.15 -26.71
C MET A 55 0.00 -6.18 -25.83
N HIS A 56 0.66 -5.04 -25.66
CA HIS A 56 1.82 -4.94 -24.75
C HIS A 56 1.43 -5.33 -23.32
N TRP A 57 0.38 -4.71 -22.76
CA TRP A 57 -0.13 -5.04 -21.42
C TRP A 57 -0.54 -6.51 -21.26
N TRP A 58 -1.12 -7.10 -22.31
CA TRP A 58 -1.53 -8.50 -22.32
C TRP A 58 -0.32 -9.44 -22.32
N THR A 59 0.66 -9.21 -23.18
CA THR A 59 1.80 -10.12 -23.35
C THR A 59 2.94 -9.86 -22.36
N SER A 60 2.96 -8.73 -21.65
CA SER A 60 3.98 -8.40 -20.66
C SER A 60 3.62 -8.83 -19.23
N GLY A 61 2.41 -9.37 -19.02
CA GLY A 61 1.92 -9.74 -17.70
C GLY A 61 2.43 -11.10 -17.24
N ILE A 62 2.54 -11.29 -15.92
CA ILE A 62 2.95 -12.54 -15.26
C ILE A 62 2.18 -13.73 -15.83
N SER A 63 0.84 -13.64 -15.91
CA SER A 63 -0.01 -14.74 -16.39
C SER A 63 0.27 -15.14 -17.83
N TYR A 64 0.77 -14.22 -18.67
CA TYR A 64 1.15 -14.56 -20.04
C TYR A 64 2.45 -15.37 -20.07
N HIS A 65 3.45 -14.96 -19.28
CA HIS A 65 4.68 -15.74 -19.13
C HIS A 65 4.41 -17.12 -18.51
N GLN A 66 3.47 -17.22 -17.57
CA GLN A 66 3.02 -18.52 -17.05
C GLN A 66 2.39 -19.39 -18.15
N GLY A 67 1.53 -18.83 -19.01
CA GLY A 67 0.96 -19.56 -20.14
C GLY A 67 1.98 -20.00 -21.19
N ILE A 68 3.09 -19.26 -21.35
CA ILE A 68 4.22 -19.67 -22.20
C ILE A 68 4.96 -20.88 -21.62
N LEU A 69 5.04 -20.99 -20.29
CA LEU A 69 5.74 -22.08 -19.60
C LEU A 69 4.91 -23.34 -19.42
N GLU A 70 3.63 -23.29 -19.77
CA GLU A 70 2.75 -24.44 -19.62
C GLU A 70 3.18 -25.61 -20.53
N ASP A 71 3.02 -26.82 -20.01
CA ASP A 71 3.31 -28.05 -20.73
C ASP A 71 2.41 -28.17 -21.96
N GLY A 72 3.02 -28.49 -23.11
CA GLY A 72 2.30 -28.57 -24.39
C GLY A 72 1.78 -27.22 -24.92
N ALA A 73 2.22 -26.08 -24.35
CA ALA A 73 1.81 -24.77 -24.84
C ALA A 73 2.19 -24.56 -26.32
N VAL A 74 1.19 -24.24 -27.13
CA VAL A 74 1.30 -23.93 -28.56
C VAL A 74 0.72 -22.55 -28.83
N ARG A 75 1.16 -21.91 -29.92
CA ARG A 75 0.62 -20.61 -30.30
C ARG A 75 -0.76 -20.78 -30.92
N THR A 76 -1.67 -19.87 -30.60
CA THR A 76 -3.05 -19.91 -31.09
C THR A 76 -3.37 -18.68 -31.93
N ASP A 77 -4.00 -18.87 -33.09
CA ASP A 77 -4.47 -17.80 -33.96
C ASP A 77 -5.86 -17.27 -33.55
N LEU A 78 -6.43 -16.35 -34.35
CA LEU A 78 -7.74 -15.73 -34.05
C LEU A 78 -8.94 -16.67 -34.19
N ASP A 79 -8.76 -17.81 -34.85
CA ASP A 79 -9.81 -18.81 -35.05
C ASP A 79 -9.73 -19.93 -34.00
N GLY A 80 -8.71 -19.90 -33.15
CA GLY A 80 -8.47 -20.93 -32.14
C GLY A 80 -7.59 -22.08 -32.63
N ASN A 81 -7.03 -21.99 -33.84
CA ASN A 81 -6.17 -23.03 -34.38
C ASN A 81 -4.73 -22.87 -33.89
N THR A 82 -3.98 -23.96 -33.89
CA THR A 82 -2.55 -23.93 -33.59
C THR A 82 -1.79 -23.26 -34.73
N SER A 83 -0.89 -22.34 -34.39
CA SER A 83 -0.16 -21.48 -35.32
C SER A 83 1.29 -21.34 -34.89
N GLY A 84 2.00 -22.49 -34.89
CA GLY A 84 3.40 -22.60 -34.54
C GLY A 84 3.65 -22.94 -33.07
N GLU A 85 4.91 -23.21 -32.77
CA GLU A 85 5.35 -23.70 -31.46
C GLU A 85 5.85 -22.58 -30.56
N VAL A 86 5.84 -22.85 -29.25
CA VAL A 86 6.54 -22.04 -28.25
C VAL A 86 7.95 -22.60 -28.12
N THR A 87 8.93 -21.87 -28.65
CA THR A 87 10.33 -22.29 -28.67
C THR A 87 10.94 -22.32 -27.26
N ASP A 88 12.01 -23.08 -27.09
CA ASP A 88 12.77 -23.11 -25.83
C ASP A 88 13.29 -21.72 -25.45
N GLU A 89 13.70 -20.92 -26.43
CA GLU A 89 14.11 -19.52 -26.22
C GLU A 89 12.97 -18.67 -25.62
N ASN A 90 11.73 -18.86 -26.10
CA ASN A 90 10.57 -18.18 -25.54
C ASN A 90 10.30 -18.61 -24.10
N ARG A 91 10.49 -19.90 -23.79
CA ARG A 91 10.35 -20.43 -22.43
C ARG A 91 11.46 -19.89 -21.53
N ALA A 92 12.71 -19.87 -21.98
CA ALA A 92 13.84 -19.30 -21.24
C ALA A 92 13.59 -17.84 -20.88
N HIS A 93 13.18 -17.03 -21.86
CA HIS A 93 12.83 -15.63 -21.64
C HIS A 93 11.66 -15.46 -20.65
N ALA A 94 10.62 -16.31 -20.74
CA ALA A 94 9.51 -16.26 -19.79
C ALA A 94 9.94 -16.60 -18.36
N ARG A 95 10.86 -17.56 -18.15
CA ARG A 95 11.43 -17.87 -16.83
C ARG A 95 12.19 -16.68 -16.26
N GLU A 96 13.12 -16.13 -17.04
CA GLU A 96 13.89 -14.93 -16.67
C GLU A 96 12.96 -13.78 -16.28
N ARG A 97 11.89 -13.57 -17.05
CA ARG A 97 10.96 -12.48 -16.77
C ARG A 97 10.18 -12.68 -15.47
N LEU A 98 9.73 -13.91 -15.19
CA LEU A 98 9.05 -14.23 -13.93
C LEU A 98 9.98 -14.07 -12.72
N GLU A 99 11.23 -14.49 -12.85
CA GLU A 99 12.25 -14.31 -11.81
C GLU A 99 12.53 -12.83 -11.55
N TYR A 100 12.75 -12.03 -12.59
CA TYR A 100 12.91 -10.59 -12.48
C TYR A 100 11.72 -9.91 -11.80
N ILE A 101 10.50 -10.29 -12.18
CA ILE A 101 9.30 -9.71 -11.57
C ILE A 101 9.23 -10.10 -10.09
N SER A 102 9.49 -11.37 -9.75
CA SER A 102 9.50 -11.86 -8.37
C SER A 102 10.52 -11.12 -7.50
N SER A 103 11.75 -10.96 -7.97
CA SER A 103 12.81 -10.26 -7.22
C SER A 103 12.45 -8.81 -6.96
N ARG A 104 11.92 -8.11 -7.96
CA ARG A 104 11.42 -6.73 -7.81
C ARG A 104 10.28 -6.60 -6.81
N PHE A 105 9.36 -7.57 -6.80
CA PHE A 105 8.29 -7.60 -5.80
C PHE A 105 8.84 -7.82 -4.39
N SER A 106 9.83 -8.71 -4.21
CA SER A 106 10.48 -8.88 -2.91
C SER A 106 11.22 -7.64 -2.44
N GLU A 107 12.00 -6.99 -3.32
CA GLU A 107 12.72 -5.75 -3.03
C GLU A 107 11.76 -4.64 -2.58
N ALA A 108 10.68 -4.41 -3.36
CA ALA A 108 9.70 -3.38 -3.05
C ALA A 108 8.96 -3.64 -1.72
N LYS A 109 8.66 -4.91 -1.42
CA LYS A 109 8.06 -5.31 -0.15
C LYS A 109 9.01 -5.12 1.02
N GLU A 110 10.29 -5.46 0.85
CA GLU A 110 11.33 -5.27 1.85
C GLU A 110 11.54 -3.78 2.15
N GLU A 111 11.63 -2.94 1.12
CA GLU A 111 11.75 -1.49 1.27
C GLU A 111 10.53 -0.87 1.97
N ASP A 112 9.31 -1.30 1.63
CA ASP A 112 8.10 -0.86 2.34
C ASP A 112 8.13 -1.26 3.82
N LEU A 113 8.56 -2.49 4.12
CA LEU A 113 8.69 -2.98 5.49
C LEU A 113 9.76 -2.18 6.25
N LYS A 114 10.93 -1.95 5.66
CA LYS A 114 12.00 -1.12 6.24
C LYS A 114 11.52 0.30 6.51
N ARG A 115 10.80 0.91 5.57
CA ARG A 115 10.19 2.23 5.73
C ARG A 115 9.22 2.26 6.91
N LYS A 116 8.30 1.29 6.99
CA LYS A 116 7.34 1.16 8.09
C LYS A 116 8.03 0.93 9.43
N LEU A 117 9.09 0.12 9.45
CA LEU A 117 9.89 -0.13 10.65
C LEU A 117 10.58 1.17 11.10
N ARG A 118 11.27 1.87 10.19
CA ARG A 118 11.90 3.18 10.48
C ARG A 118 10.89 4.21 11.00
N SER A 119 9.67 4.23 10.46
CA SER A 119 8.62 5.16 10.94
C SER A 119 8.00 4.76 12.29
N ASN A 120 7.99 3.47 12.65
CA ASN A 120 7.33 2.97 13.88
C ASN A 120 8.30 2.76 15.05
N LEU A 121 9.60 2.56 14.81
CA LEU A 121 10.60 2.27 15.85
C LEU A 121 10.80 3.38 16.92
N PRO A 122 10.87 4.69 16.59
CA PRO A 122 11.03 5.71 17.63
C PRO A 122 9.76 5.91 18.46
N ALA A 123 8.57 5.84 17.85
CA ALA A 123 7.32 6.15 18.53
C ALA A 123 6.91 5.12 19.59
N GLN A 124 7.11 3.81 19.35
CA GLN A 124 6.74 2.80 20.36
C GLN A 124 7.71 2.77 21.55
N ASN A 125 9.01 2.91 21.29
CA ASN A 125 10.01 2.97 22.36
C ASN A 125 9.81 4.21 23.24
N GLU A 126 9.51 5.36 22.64
CA GLU A 126 9.19 6.58 23.39
C GLU A 126 7.90 6.44 24.21
N PHE A 127 6.84 5.80 23.69
CA PHE A 127 5.62 5.60 24.46
C PHE A 127 5.87 4.73 25.69
N GLN A 128 6.64 3.64 25.54
CA GLN A 128 7.00 2.78 26.66
C GLN A 128 7.83 3.54 27.69
N GLU A 129 8.80 4.35 27.25
CA GLU A 129 9.64 5.13 28.14
C GLU A 129 8.85 6.22 28.89
N LEU A 130 8.00 6.98 28.20
CA LEU A 130 7.13 7.96 28.84
C LEU A 130 6.10 7.29 29.77
N SER A 131 5.61 6.09 29.42
CA SER A 131 4.77 5.31 30.33
C SER A 131 5.53 4.90 31.59
N ARG A 132 6.81 4.53 31.47
CA ARG A 132 7.67 4.19 32.60
C ARG A 132 7.89 5.41 33.50
N VAL A 133 8.25 6.56 32.92
CA VAL A 133 8.36 7.85 33.63
C VAL A 133 7.07 8.16 34.39
N LEU A 134 5.91 8.04 33.73
CA LEU A 134 4.62 8.33 34.35
C LEU A 134 4.37 7.54 35.65
N HIS A 135 4.81 6.27 35.70
CA HIS A 135 4.64 5.43 36.88
C HIS A 135 5.72 5.63 37.93
N GLN A 136 6.96 5.89 37.51
CA GLN A 136 8.14 5.97 38.38
C GLN A 136 8.36 7.35 39.01
N SER A 137 7.85 8.43 38.40
CA SER A 137 8.01 9.78 38.92
C SER A 137 7.04 10.08 40.06
N ASP A 138 7.53 10.91 40.99
CA ASP A 138 6.74 11.44 42.10
C ASP A 138 5.71 12.46 41.58
N PRO A 139 4.45 12.40 42.06
CA PRO A 139 3.43 13.37 41.69
C PRO A 139 3.81 14.80 42.07
N GLU A 140 3.35 15.77 41.27
CA GLU A 140 3.53 17.22 41.45
C GLU A 140 5.00 17.72 41.41
N THR A 141 5.98 16.82 41.23
CA THR A 141 7.39 17.18 40.99
C THR A 141 7.62 17.48 39.50
N PRO A 142 8.26 18.61 39.15
CA PRO A 142 8.66 18.90 37.77
C PRO A 142 9.55 17.80 37.19
N LEU A 143 9.20 17.34 35.99
CA LEU A 143 10.01 16.37 35.24
C LEU A 143 11.26 17.05 34.67
N SER A 144 12.31 16.26 34.40
CA SER A 144 13.55 16.77 33.83
C SER A 144 13.34 17.40 32.44
N ASP A 145 14.25 18.29 32.05
CA ASP A 145 14.18 18.99 30.77
C ASP A 145 14.16 18.04 29.58
N ASP A 146 14.97 16.97 29.62
CA ASP A 146 15.01 15.96 28.56
C ASP A 146 13.66 15.28 28.35
N VAL A 147 13.02 14.86 29.45
CA VAL A 147 11.68 14.26 29.43
C VAL A 147 10.64 15.28 28.97
N SER A 148 10.75 16.52 29.43
CA SER A 148 9.85 17.62 29.07
C SER A 148 9.90 17.94 27.57
N GLN A 149 11.09 17.88 26.94
CA GLN A 149 11.23 18.08 25.49
C GLN A 149 10.50 16.99 24.70
N VAL A 150 10.66 15.73 25.09
CA VAL A 150 9.98 14.59 24.45
C VAL A 150 8.46 14.69 24.65
N LEU A 151 8.01 15.02 25.87
CA LEU A 151 6.59 15.23 26.16
C LEU A 151 5.98 16.36 25.34
N LEU A 152 6.68 17.49 25.19
CA LEU A 152 6.21 18.61 24.37
C LEU A 152 6.09 18.21 22.90
N ALA A 153 7.09 17.51 22.36
CA ALA A 153 7.06 17.01 20.99
C ALA A 153 5.84 16.10 20.76
N ARG A 154 5.53 15.21 21.72
CA ARG A 154 4.37 14.32 21.61
C ARG A 154 3.04 15.02 21.88
N LEU A 155 2.97 15.94 22.83
CA LEU A 155 1.76 16.69 23.15
C LEU A 155 1.20 17.44 21.93
N ARG A 156 2.06 17.90 21.01
CA ARG A 156 1.63 18.54 19.75
C ARG A 156 0.76 17.65 18.85
N HIS A 157 0.84 16.33 19.00
CA HIS A 157 0.01 15.37 18.28
C HIS A 157 -1.30 15.01 19.02
N HIS A 158 -1.52 15.54 20.23
CA HIS A 158 -2.76 15.32 20.96
C HIS A 158 -3.96 15.97 20.23
N PRO A 159 -5.15 15.33 20.18
CA PRO A 159 -6.33 15.89 19.52
C PRO A 159 -6.77 17.28 20.02
N SER A 160 -6.41 17.63 21.25
CA SER A 160 -6.65 18.95 21.85
C SER A 160 -5.36 19.70 22.21
N ALA A 161 -4.28 19.49 21.44
CA ALA A 161 -2.95 20.07 21.70
C ALA A 161 -2.99 21.58 21.95
N ALA A 162 -3.70 22.35 21.10
CA ALA A 162 -3.80 23.80 21.24
C ALA A 162 -4.37 24.22 22.61
N ALA A 163 -5.43 23.56 23.06
CA ALA A 163 -6.02 23.81 24.38
C ALA A 163 -5.08 23.41 25.52
N LYS A 164 -4.36 22.29 25.39
CA LYS A 164 -3.41 21.83 26.41
C LYS A 164 -2.22 22.78 26.55
N ILE A 165 -1.63 23.22 25.42
CA ILE A 165 -0.47 24.09 25.38
C ILE A 165 -0.82 25.52 25.82
N GLY A 166 -1.96 26.07 25.36
CA GLY A 166 -2.43 27.39 25.75
C GLY A 166 -1.40 28.49 25.49
N CYS A 167 -1.11 29.30 26.52
CA CYS A 167 -0.13 30.39 26.52
C CYS A 167 1.35 29.94 26.52
N GLY A 168 1.60 28.63 26.49
CA GLY A 168 2.95 28.04 26.52
C GLY A 168 3.14 27.11 27.71
N VAL A 169 4.06 26.15 27.56
CA VAL A 169 4.39 25.17 28.60
C VAL A 169 5.56 25.69 29.43
N LYS A 170 5.36 25.80 30.75
CA LYS A 170 6.43 26.10 31.72
C LYS A 170 7.13 24.82 32.17
N SER A 171 6.37 23.78 32.51
CA SER A 171 6.90 22.48 32.92
C SER A 171 5.85 21.38 32.76
N PHE A 172 6.30 20.13 32.86
CA PHE A 172 5.43 18.96 33.01
C PHE A 172 5.56 18.36 34.40
N VAL A 173 4.46 17.86 34.94
CA VAL A 173 4.43 17.09 36.19
C VAL A 173 3.60 15.82 35.99
N VAL A 174 3.72 14.88 36.93
CA VAL A 174 2.78 13.75 37.04
C VAL A 174 1.63 14.15 37.96
N ASP A 175 0.41 13.96 37.46
CA ASP A 175 -0.86 14.18 38.17
C ASP A 175 -1.43 12.83 38.58
N GLU A 176 -1.77 12.69 39.85
CA GLU A 176 -2.30 11.46 40.43
C GLU A 176 -3.77 11.64 40.80
N LYS A 177 -4.63 10.71 40.34
CA LYS A 177 -6.07 10.72 40.59
C LYS A 177 -6.50 9.43 41.29
N PHE A 178 -7.61 9.54 42.04
CA PHE A 178 -8.27 8.42 42.72
C PHE A 178 -7.33 7.62 43.63
N LEU A 179 -6.68 8.28 44.60
CA LEU A 179 -5.84 7.64 45.62
C LEU A 179 -4.73 6.76 45.00
N GLY A 180 -3.92 7.30 44.09
CA GLY A 180 -2.82 6.55 43.48
C GLY A 180 -3.17 5.62 42.33
N LYS A 181 -4.46 5.37 42.06
CA LYS A 181 -4.85 4.35 41.07
C LYS A 181 -4.60 4.77 39.63
N PHE A 182 -4.59 6.06 39.33
CA PHE A 182 -4.40 6.54 37.96
C PHE A 182 -3.45 7.74 37.92
N LYS A 183 -2.31 7.56 37.24
CA LYS A 183 -1.37 8.65 36.94
C LYS A 183 -1.59 9.16 35.51
N THR A 184 -1.51 10.48 35.33
CA THR A 184 -1.51 11.16 34.02
C THR A 184 -0.44 12.25 34.00
N PHE A 185 -0.08 12.75 32.82
CA PHE A 185 0.79 13.94 32.76
C PHE A 185 -0.07 15.20 32.89
N ALA A 186 0.48 16.23 33.54
CA ALA A 186 -0.07 17.56 33.54
C ALA A 186 0.92 18.56 32.95
N VAL A 187 0.40 19.48 32.14
CA VAL A 187 1.09 20.70 31.73
C VAL A 187 0.87 21.75 32.80
N ILE A 188 1.95 22.37 33.25
CA ILE A 188 1.93 23.66 33.95
C ILE A 188 2.27 24.72 32.92
N ARG A 189 1.36 25.67 32.71
CA ARG A 189 1.54 26.73 31.71
C ARG A 189 2.34 27.91 32.26
N THR A 190 2.79 28.78 31.36
CA THR A 190 3.55 30.00 31.72
C THR A 190 2.75 30.98 32.56
N ASP A 191 1.43 31.02 32.41
CA ASP A 191 0.50 31.80 33.24
C ASP A 191 0.15 31.14 34.58
N GLY A 192 0.72 29.97 34.88
CA GLY A 192 0.46 29.20 36.10
C GLY A 192 -0.79 28.31 36.07
N THR A 193 -1.59 28.35 34.99
CA THR A 193 -2.72 27.44 34.84
C THR A 193 -2.25 26.01 34.55
N ARG A 194 -3.07 25.01 34.91
CA ARG A 194 -2.75 23.58 34.72
C ARG A 194 -3.79 22.85 33.87
N ASP A 195 -3.34 21.83 33.14
CA ASP A 195 -4.24 20.90 32.46
C ASP A 195 -3.63 19.48 32.30
N THR A 196 -4.45 18.45 32.43
CA THR A 196 -4.04 17.03 32.40
C THR A 196 -4.26 16.41 31.02
N PHE A 197 -3.41 15.46 30.61
CA PHE A 197 -3.57 14.72 29.37
C PHE A 197 -3.06 13.28 29.47
N SER A 198 -3.61 12.42 28.60
CA SER A 198 -3.15 11.03 28.47
C SER A 198 -2.13 10.94 27.35
N ILE A 199 -0.90 10.51 27.67
CA ILE A 199 0.15 10.34 26.67
C ILE A 199 -0.24 9.38 25.55
N ARG A 200 -1.10 8.39 25.84
CA ARG A 200 -1.64 7.47 24.84
C ARG A 200 -2.43 8.16 23.73
N ARG A 201 -3.07 9.31 24.01
CA ARG A 201 -3.81 10.09 23.01
C ARG A 201 -2.89 10.88 22.07
N CYS A 202 -1.60 10.99 22.39
CA CYS A 202 -0.60 11.62 21.53
C CYS A 202 -0.06 10.68 20.43
N TYR A 203 -0.44 9.40 20.46
CA TYR A 203 -0.02 8.40 19.48
C TYR A 203 -1.19 7.96 18.59
N PRO A 204 -0.94 7.55 17.34
CA PRO A 204 -1.97 7.02 16.46
C PRO A 204 -2.64 5.80 17.11
N ARG A 205 -3.98 5.70 17.00
CA ARG A 205 -4.70 4.52 17.46
C ARG A 205 -4.37 3.34 16.54
N THR A 206 -3.57 2.40 17.02
CA THR A 206 -3.39 1.11 16.37
C THR A 206 -4.67 0.27 16.59
N ALA A 207 -5.38 0.01 15.50
CA ALA A 207 -6.60 -0.81 15.36
C ALA A 207 -7.96 -0.17 15.73
N PRO A 208 -9.03 -0.45 14.96
CA PRO A 208 -10.40 -0.02 15.25
C PRO A 208 -10.93 -0.73 16.50
N ARG A 209 -11.61 0.01 17.39
CA ARG A 209 -12.36 -0.59 18.50
C ARG A 209 -13.45 -1.47 17.91
N LYS A 210 -13.48 -2.76 18.26
CA LYS A 210 -14.69 -3.59 18.10
C LYS A 210 -15.83 -2.85 18.81
N GLN A 211 -16.86 -2.46 18.07
CA GLN A 211 -18.09 -1.96 18.65
C GLN A 211 -18.72 -3.11 19.42
N THR A 212 -18.75 -3.01 20.74
CA THR A 212 -19.65 -3.82 21.56
C THR A 212 -21.06 -3.31 21.29
N LYS A 213 -21.89 -4.18 20.70
CA LYS A 213 -23.34 -4.02 20.67
C LYS A 213 -23.90 -4.04 22.09
#